data_AF-A0A932TMM2-F1
#
_entry.id   AF-A0A932TMM2-F1
#
_cell.length_a   1.000
_cell.length_b   1.000
_cell.length_c   1.000
_cell.angle_alpha   90.00
_cell.angle_beta   90.00
_cell.angle_gamma   90.00
#
_symmetry.space_group_name_H-M   'P 1'
#
loop_
_entity.id
_entity.type
_entity.pdbx_description
1 polymer ?
#
loop_
_entity_poly.entity_id
_entity_poly.type
_entity_poly.pdbx_seq_one_letter_code
_entity_poly.pdbx_strand_id
1 'polypeptide(L)'
;MSEITVVLGFDCETDVGSFTPFYEGLERGTPLLLDLLREKGVSATFFFTGDAAERHPEVVRQVAAAGHEVGCHSLHHETVGAPIFDVPGLKPLLP
;
A
#
# COMPACT_ATOMS: atom_id res chain seq x y z
N MET A 1 -31.61 6.20 -11.47
CA MET A 1 -30.27 5.63 -11.76
C MET A 1 -29.75 5.07 -10.43
N SER A 2 -29.23 3.84 -10.41
CA SER A 2 -28.60 3.29 -9.21
C SER A 2 -27.31 4.05 -8.89
N GLU A 3 -27.05 4.28 -7.61
CA GLU A 3 -25.81 4.88 -7.14
C GLU A 3 -24.66 3.86 -7.28
N ILE A 4 -23.50 4.32 -7.78
CA ILE A 4 -22.28 3.51 -7.89
C ILE A 4 -21.23 4.17 -7.01
N THR A 5 -20.71 3.41 -6.05
CA THR A 5 -19.58 3.82 -5.22
C THR A 5 -18.30 3.20 -5.79
N VAL A 6 -17.28 4.02 -5.98
CA VAL A 6 -15.94 3.57 -6.39
C VAL A 6 -14.99 3.79 -5.22
N VAL A 7 -14.18 2.79 -4.90
CA VAL A 7 -13.19 2.85 -3.83
C VAL A 7 -11.81 2.61 -4.45
N LEU A 8 -10.83 3.43 -4.06
CA LEU A 8 -9.44 3.30 -4.48
C LEU A 8 -8.61 2.86 -3.28
N GLY A 9 -7.89 1.75 -3.44
CA GLY A 9 -6.93 1.23 -2.48
C GLY A 9 -5.54 1.17 -3.12
N PHE A 10 -4.52 1.55 -2.36
CA PHE A 10 -3.13 1.48 -2.78
C PHE A 10 -2.32 0.69 -1.75
N ASP A 11 -1.70 -0.39 -2.20
CA ASP A 11 -0.81 -1.19 -1.36
C ASP A 11 0.57 -0.55 -1.33
N CYS A 12 1.08 -0.33 -0.12
CA CYS A 12 2.31 0.39 0.18
C CYS A 12 3.34 -0.58 0.76
N GLU A 13 4.17 -1.10 -0.14
CA GLU A 13 5.12 -2.18 0.08
C GLU A 13 6.34 -2.02 -0.85
N THR A 14 7.23 -3.01 -0.83
CA THR A 14 8.37 -3.08 -1.76
C THR A 14 7.93 -3.18 -3.22
N ASP A 15 8.75 -2.68 -4.13
CA ASP A 15 8.51 -2.77 -5.57
C ASP A 15 8.41 -4.23 -6.03
N VAL A 16 7.40 -4.49 -6.86
CA VAL A 16 7.07 -5.84 -7.37
C VAL A 16 6.81 -6.82 -6.22
N GLY A 17 5.86 -6.54 -5.31
CA GLY A 17 5.27 -7.56 -4.42
C GLY A 17 6.27 -8.43 -3.64
N SER A 18 7.31 -7.82 -3.06
CA SER A 18 8.41 -8.47 -2.32
C SER A 18 9.47 -9.19 -3.16
N PHE A 19 9.38 -9.16 -4.49
CA PHE A 19 10.43 -9.69 -5.36
C PHE A 19 11.68 -8.80 -5.41
N THR A 20 11.57 -7.53 -4.96
CA THR A 20 12.70 -6.61 -4.87
C THR A 20 12.76 -5.93 -3.50
N PRO A 21 13.93 -5.42 -3.07
CA PRO A 21 14.08 -4.74 -1.79
C PRO A 21 13.86 -3.22 -1.89
N PHE A 22 13.35 -2.73 -3.01
CA PHE A 22 13.25 -1.30 -3.31
C PHE A 22 11.87 -0.75 -2.95
N TYR A 23 11.78 0.56 -2.73
CA TYR A 23 10.55 1.27 -2.37
C TYR A 23 10.33 2.47 -3.29
N GLU A 24 10.81 2.40 -4.54
CA GLU A 24 10.77 3.53 -5.46
C GLU A 24 9.33 3.95 -5.81
N GLY A 25 8.42 2.98 -5.94
CA GLY A 25 6.99 3.25 -6.10
C GLY A 25 6.40 3.95 -4.89
N LEU A 26 6.80 3.56 -3.67
CA LEU A 26 6.36 4.19 -2.43
C LEU A 26 6.93 5.62 -2.31
N GLU A 27 8.24 5.80 -2.46
CA GLU A 27 8.92 7.06 -2.24
C GLU A 27 8.62 8.10 -3.33
N ARG A 28 8.60 7.69 -4.60
CA ARG A 28 8.44 8.60 -5.74
C ARG A 28 7.04 8.59 -6.31
N GLY A 29 6.34 7.47 -6.26
CA GLY A 29 4.99 7.33 -6.78
C GLY A 29 3.94 7.95 -5.85
N THR A 30 4.05 7.75 -4.53
CA THR A 30 3.05 8.26 -3.58
C THR A 30 2.84 9.78 -3.68
N PRO A 31 3.88 10.64 -3.70
CA PRO A 31 3.66 12.08 -3.84
C PRO A 31 2.91 12.47 -5.11
N LEU A 32 3.17 11.79 -6.23
CA LEU A 32 2.50 12.03 -7.51
C LEU A 32 1.02 11.59 -7.46
N LEU A 33 0.74 10.47 -6.79
CA LEU A 33 -0.63 10.01 -6.56
C LEU A 33 -1.40 10.98 -5.66
N LEU A 34 -0.78 11.47 -4.58
CA LEU A 34 -1.39 12.46 -3.67
C LEU A 34 -1.73 13.76 -4.42
N ASP A 35 -0.82 14.24 -5.27
CA ASP A 35 -1.07 15.42 -6.10
C ASP A 35 -2.25 15.23 -7.06
N LEU A 36 -2.32 14.06 -7.73
CA LEU A 36 -3.39 13.72 -8.64
C LEU A 36 -4.74 13.58 -7.92
N LEU A 37 -4.77 12.86 -6.80
CA LEU A 37 -5.98 12.67 -5.99
C LEU A 37 -6.52 14.01 -5.48
N ARG A 38 -5.62 14.90 -5.02
CA ARG A 38 -5.96 16.27 -4.65
C ARG A 38 -6.56 17.05 -5.82
N GLU A 39 -5.95 16.99 -7.01
CA GLU A 39 -6.47 17.67 -8.21
C GLU A 39 -7.89 17.19 -8.58
N LYS A 40 -8.16 15.90 -8.38
CA LYS A 40 -9.48 15.30 -8.68
C LYS A 40 -10.48 15.41 -7.53
N GLY A 41 -10.06 15.88 -6.36
CA GLY A 41 -10.91 15.91 -5.16
C GLY A 41 -11.37 14.52 -4.72
N VAL A 42 -10.53 13.49 -4.91
CA VAL A 42 -10.85 12.09 -4.61
C VAL A 42 -10.08 11.64 -3.38
N SER A 43 -10.76 10.95 -2.45
CA SER A 43 -10.13 10.26 -1.32
C SER A 43 -9.81 8.80 -1.67
N ALA A 44 -8.82 8.23 -1.02
CA ALA A 44 -8.40 6.84 -1.16
C ALA A 44 -7.90 6.30 0.19
N THR A 45 -7.65 5.00 0.24
CA THR A 45 -7.02 4.31 1.36
C THR A 45 -5.65 3.78 0.93
N PHE A 46 -4.63 3.99 1.75
CA PHE A 46 -3.27 3.50 1.53
C PHE A 46 -2.93 2.47 2.60
N PHE A 47 -2.64 1.25 2.19
CA PHE A 47 -2.41 0.11 3.07
C PHE A 47 -0.91 -0.16 3.20
N PHE A 48 -0.32 0.14 4.35
CA PHE A 48 1.12 -0.01 4.57
C PHE A 48 1.48 -1.36 5.19
N THR A 49 2.49 -2.01 4.63
CA THR A 49 3.24 -3.01 5.39
C THR A 49 3.93 -2.33 6.56
N GLY A 50 4.10 -3.03 7.69
CA GLY A 50 4.83 -2.48 8.84
C GLY A 50 6.27 -2.10 8.50
N ASP A 51 6.98 -2.90 7.69
CA ASP A 51 8.34 -2.59 7.24
C ASP A 51 8.38 -1.31 6.38
N ALA A 52 7.41 -1.11 5.47
CA ALA A 52 7.30 0.15 4.73
C ALA A 52 7.04 1.34 5.66
N ALA A 53 6.14 1.19 6.63
CA ALA A 53 5.80 2.26 7.57
C ALA A 53 6.98 2.62 8.50
N GLU A 54 7.77 1.63 8.93
CA GLU A 54 8.96 1.84 9.76
C GLU A 54 10.11 2.48 8.98
N ARG A 55 10.33 2.09 7.72
CA ARG A 55 11.40 2.61 6.87
C ARG A 55 11.09 3.98 6.26
N HIS A 56 9.83 4.23 5.91
CA HIS A 56 9.37 5.44 5.21
C HIS A 56 8.26 6.16 5.99
N PRO A 57 8.46 6.50 7.28
CA PRO A 57 7.41 7.06 8.12
C PRO A 57 6.96 8.46 7.65
N GLU A 58 7.78 9.15 6.87
CA GLU A 58 7.43 10.41 6.21
C GLU A 58 6.33 10.23 5.17
N VAL A 59 6.33 9.13 4.40
CA VAL A 59 5.30 8.86 3.40
C VAL A 59 3.96 8.61 4.09
N VAL A 60 3.94 7.83 5.18
CA VAL A 60 2.74 7.60 6.01
C VAL A 60 2.17 8.94 6.51
N ARG A 61 3.03 9.82 7.02
CA ARG A 61 2.61 11.16 7.49
C ARG A 61 2.07 12.03 6.36
N GLN A 62 2.66 11.98 5.17
CA GLN A 62 2.18 12.73 4.00
C GLN A 62 0.78 12.26 3.58
N VAL A 63 0.55 10.95 3.51
CA VAL A 63 -0.76 10.37 3.20
C VAL A 63 -1.82 10.82 4.21
N ALA A 64 -1.52 10.68 5.51
CA ALA A 64 -2.45 11.09 6.56
C ALA A 64 -2.73 12.61 6.54
N ALA A 65 -1.69 13.43 6.33
CA ALA A 65 -1.82 14.88 6.22
C ALA A 65 -2.61 15.32 4.98
N ALA A 66 -2.60 14.53 3.90
CA ALA A 66 -3.42 14.75 2.70
C ALA A 66 -4.89 14.37 2.88
N GLY A 67 -5.29 13.82 4.04
CA GLY A 67 -6.68 13.47 4.35
C GLY A 67 -7.13 12.11 3.81
N HIS A 68 -6.19 11.23 3.46
CA HIS A 68 -6.47 9.85 3.07
C HIS A 68 -6.46 8.90 4.27
N GLU A 69 -7.14 7.77 4.14
CA GLU A 69 -7.12 6.73 5.16
C GLU A 69 -5.80 5.95 5.10
N VAL A 70 -5.26 5.62 6.29
CA VAL A 70 -4.09 4.75 6.44
C VAL A 70 -4.55 3.40 6.98
N GLY A 71 -4.30 2.35 6.21
CA GLY A 71 -4.64 0.96 6.54
C GLY A 71 -3.40 0.10 6.80
N CYS A 72 -3.63 -1.11 7.33
CA CYS A 72 -2.60 -2.11 7.58
C CYS A 72 -2.55 -3.12 6.43
N HIS A 73 -1.34 -3.49 6.01
CA HIS A 73 -1.07 -4.47 4.95
C HIS A 73 -0.01 -5.49 5.41
N SER A 74 -0.22 -6.12 6.57
CA SER A 74 0.74 -7.06 7.21
C SER A 74 2.07 -6.41 7.62
N LEU A 75 3.07 -7.20 8.03
CA LEU A 75 4.34 -6.68 8.53
C LEU A 75 5.38 -6.60 7.40
N HIS A 76 5.53 -7.65 6.61
CA HIS A 76 6.50 -7.75 5.50
C HIS A 76 5.86 -8.23 4.18
N HIS A 77 4.57 -7.98 4.00
CA HIS A 77 3.78 -8.49 2.87
C HIS A 77 3.69 -10.02 2.85
N GLU A 78 3.49 -10.61 4.02
CA GLU A 78 3.36 -12.06 4.13
C GLU A 78 2.01 -12.55 3.60
N THR A 79 1.99 -13.70 2.93
CA THR A 79 0.73 -14.36 2.58
C THR A 79 0.02 -14.83 3.84
N VAL A 80 -1.24 -14.41 4.02
CA VAL A 80 -2.10 -14.90 5.10
C VAL A 80 -3.00 -16.01 4.54
N GLY A 81 -2.76 -17.26 4.96
CA GLY A 81 -3.50 -18.44 4.50
C GLY A 81 -2.92 -19.07 3.23
N ALA A 82 -3.74 -19.77 2.45
CA ALA A 82 -3.26 -20.50 1.29
C ALA A 82 -2.67 -19.56 0.20
N PRO A 83 -1.47 -19.84 -0.33
CA PRO A 83 -0.88 -19.04 -1.39
C PRO A 83 -1.62 -19.25 -2.71
N ILE A 84 -1.78 -18.17 -3.48
CA ILE A 84 -2.34 -18.23 -4.84
C ILE A 84 -1.30 -18.82 -5.81
N PHE A 85 -0.01 -18.63 -5.52
CA PHE A 85 1.13 -19.19 -6.23
C PHE A 85 2.32 -19.33 -5.27
N ASP A 86 3.21 -20.29 -5.54
CA ASP A 86 4.39 -20.50 -4.70
C ASP A 86 5.41 -19.37 -4.92
N VAL A 87 5.69 -18.61 -3.86
CA VAL A 87 6.78 -17.62 -3.83
C VAL A 87 8.00 -18.28 -3.16
N PRO A 88 9.12 -18.48 -3.88
CA PRO A 88 10.30 -19.13 -3.31
C PRO A 88 10.77 -18.43 -2.03
N GLY A 89 10.82 -19.17 -0.92
CA GLY A 89 11.28 -18.65 0.38
C GLY A 89 10.19 -18.00 1.23
N LEU A 90 8.98 -17.78 0.69
CA LEU A 90 7.84 -17.28 1.46
C LEU A 90 7.05 -18.47 2.03
N LYS A 91 6.81 -18.47 3.33
CA LYS A 91 5.85 -19.38 3.97
C LYS A 91 4.64 -18.57 4.43
N PRO A 92 3.41 -19.02 4.16
CA PRO A 92 2.25 -18.32 4.66
C PRO A 92 2.18 -18.29 6.19
N LEU A 93 1.59 -17.24 6.74
CA LEU A 93 1.44 -17.05 8.19
C LEU A 93 0.43 -18.00 8.81
N LEU A 94 -0.55 -18.44 8.04
CA LEU A 94 -1.61 -19.37 8.46
C LEU A 94 -1.66 -20.58 7.52
N PRO A 95 -2.14 -21.74 7.99
CA PRO A 95 -2.35 -22.93 7.16
C PRO A 95 -3.19 -22.66 5.91
#